data_AF-A0A7S1VU89-F1
#
_entry.id   AF-A0A7S1VU89-F1
#
_cell.length_a   1.000
_cell.length_b   1.000
_cell.length_c   1.000
_cell.angle_alpha   90.00
_cell.angle_beta   90.00
_cell.angle_gamma   90.00
#
_symmetry.space_group_name_H-M   'P 1'
#
loop_
_entity.id
_entity.type
_entity.pdbx_description
1 polymer ?
#
loop_
_entity_poly.entity_id
_entity_poly.type
_entity_poly.pdbx_seq_one_letter_code
_entity_poly.pdbx_strand_id
1 'polypeptide(L)'
;VGGQDRSRLFTDLASVLHAEMWDPSTGEFTVLEPPMAVPRNYHSIALLMKDGRVFSAGGGLCGDTCGDANHPDYHILTPPYLLNSDGTDATRPNLMFATQRIGVAESDVCYT
;
A
#
# COMPACT_ATOMS: atom_id res chain seq x y z
N VAL A 1 -4.26 4.64 2.15
CA VAL A 1 -4.21 4.58 0.67
C VAL A 1 -5.64 4.53 0.16
N GLY A 2 -6.00 5.40 -0.77
CA GLY A 2 -7.37 5.51 -1.28
C GLY A 2 -8.34 6.14 -0.28
N GLY A 3 -9.61 5.82 -0.45
CA GLY A 3 -10.72 6.45 0.27
C GLY A 3 -11.28 7.67 -0.45
N GLN A 4 -12.27 8.28 0.20
CA GLN A 4 -13.05 9.39 -0.34
C GLN A 4 -13.37 10.37 0.79
N ASP A 5 -13.41 11.66 0.47
CA ASP A 5 -13.66 12.73 1.45
C ASP A 5 -15.03 12.61 2.14
N ARG A 6 -15.99 11.99 1.44
CA ARG A 6 -17.35 11.76 1.87
C ARG A 6 -17.79 10.37 1.43
N SER A 7 -18.10 9.52 2.40
CA SER A 7 -18.54 8.15 2.14
C SER A 7 -19.83 8.09 1.31
N ARG A 8 -19.72 7.42 0.18
CA ARG A 8 -20.77 7.09 -0.78
C ARG A 8 -20.38 5.77 -1.44
N LEU A 9 -21.28 4.80 -1.40
CA LEU A 9 -21.01 3.48 -1.96
C LEU A 9 -20.98 3.55 -3.49
N PHE A 10 -20.16 2.69 -4.10
CA PHE A 10 -20.17 2.44 -5.55
C PHE A 10 -19.97 3.70 -6.42
N THR A 11 -19.05 4.58 -6.05
CA THR A 11 -18.72 5.79 -6.80
C THR A 11 -17.26 6.18 -6.61
N ASP A 12 -16.70 6.83 -7.64
CA ASP A 12 -15.35 7.41 -7.65
C ASP A 12 -15.33 8.90 -7.30
N LEU A 13 -16.49 9.47 -6.96
CA LEU A 13 -16.58 10.88 -6.60
C LEU A 13 -15.74 11.19 -5.37
N ALA A 14 -14.98 12.28 -5.48
CA ALA A 14 -14.21 12.87 -4.40
C ALA A 14 -13.20 11.91 -3.74
N SER A 15 -12.59 11.06 -4.58
CA SER A 15 -11.52 10.17 -4.20
C SER A 15 -10.25 10.89 -3.78
N VAL A 16 -9.61 10.35 -2.74
CA VAL A 16 -8.27 10.73 -2.31
C VAL A 16 -7.27 9.85 -3.05
N LEU A 17 -6.51 10.45 -3.97
CA LEU A 17 -5.57 9.73 -4.83
C LEU A 17 -4.14 9.67 -4.26
N HIS A 18 -3.76 10.62 -3.42
CA HIS A 18 -2.49 10.56 -2.73
C HIS A 18 -2.56 9.57 -1.56
N ALA A 19 -1.54 8.72 -1.44
CA ALA A 19 -1.35 7.94 -0.23
C ALA A 19 -0.65 8.79 0.82
N GLU A 20 -0.89 8.49 2.09
CA GLU A 20 -0.21 9.14 3.22
C GLU A 20 0.50 8.08 4.05
N MET A 21 1.71 8.40 4.50
CA MET A 21 2.50 7.59 5.41
C MET A 21 2.54 8.25 6.78
N TRP A 22 2.06 7.52 7.79
CA TRP A 22 2.13 7.94 9.19
C TRP A 22 3.47 7.55 9.81
N ASP A 23 4.15 8.51 10.45
CA ASP A 23 5.30 8.24 11.30
C ASP A 23 4.93 8.40 12.78
N PRO A 24 4.87 7.29 13.56
CA PRO A 24 4.51 7.35 14.97
C PRO A 24 5.57 8.00 15.87
N SER A 25 6.82 8.17 15.40
CA SER A 25 7.89 8.79 16.18
C SER A 25 7.79 10.32 16.21
N THR A 26 7.29 10.90 15.12
CA THR A 26 7.09 12.35 14.96
C THR A 26 5.63 12.76 15.16
N GLY A 27 4.70 11.83 14.94
CA GLY A 27 3.28 12.13 14.99
C GLY A 27 2.78 12.86 13.75
N GLU A 28 3.45 12.70 12.61
CA GLU A 28 3.16 13.43 11.38
C GLU A 28 2.83 12.49 10.21
N PHE A 29 2.02 13.01 9.28
CA PHE A 29 1.74 12.37 8.00
C PHE A 29 2.63 12.96 6.90
N THR A 30 3.23 12.09 6.09
CA THR A 30 3.88 12.47 4.84
C THR A 30 2.98 12.07 3.67
N VAL A 31 2.63 13.03 2.81
CA VAL A 31 1.94 12.77 1.55
C VAL A 31 2.93 12.14 0.56
N LEU A 32 2.56 11.02 -0.04
CA LEU A 32 3.39 10.29 -0.99
C LEU A 32 3.09 10.71 -2.43
N GLU A 33 4.14 10.81 -3.23
CA GLU A 33 4.10 11.08 -4.66
C GLU A 33 4.60 9.87 -5.47
N PRO A 34 4.10 9.66 -6.71
CA PRO A 34 2.98 10.37 -7.35
C PRO A 34 1.60 9.91 -6.80
N PRO A 35 0.51 10.64 -7.07
CA PRO A 35 -0.84 10.15 -6.78
C PRO A 35 -1.14 8.88 -7.58
N MET A 36 -2.02 8.03 -7.04
CA MET A 36 -2.54 6.88 -7.78
C MET A 36 -3.43 7.34 -8.94
N ALA A 37 -3.38 6.62 -10.06
CA ALA A 37 -4.19 6.94 -11.24
C ALA A 37 -5.66 6.48 -11.14
N VAL A 38 -5.97 5.54 -10.24
CA VAL A 38 -7.29 4.90 -10.12
C VAL A 38 -7.81 5.06 -8.69
N PRO A 39 -9.05 5.53 -8.51
CA PRO A 39 -9.78 5.53 -7.24
C PRO A 39 -9.79 4.18 -6.54
N ARG A 40 -9.54 4.17 -5.23
CA ARG A 40 -9.65 2.98 -4.38
C ARG A 40 -10.60 3.28 -3.23
N ASN A 41 -11.90 3.22 -3.51
CA ASN A 41 -12.98 3.59 -2.59
C ASN A 41 -13.63 2.33 -1.96
N TYR A 42 -14.96 2.31 -1.82
CA TYR A 42 -15.72 1.15 -1.32
C TYR A 42 -15.42 -0.13 -2.11
N HIS A 43 -15.24 -1.26 -1.41
CA HIS A 43 -14.75 -2.55 -1.93
C HIS A 43 -13.31 -2.56 -2.47
N SER A 44 -12.49 -1.56 -2.15
CA SER A 44 -11.04 -1.68 -2.34
C SER A 44 -10.37 -2.44 -1.19
N ILE A 45 -9.16 -2.95 -1.45
CA ILE A 45 -8.31 -3.60 -0.47
C ILE A 45 -6.89 -3.02 -0.52
N ALA A 46 -6.15 -3.20 0.57
CA ALA A 46 -4.71 -2.99 0.62
C ALA A 46 -4.03 -4.10 1.43
N LEU A 47 -2.88 -4.60 0.96
CA LEU A 47 -2.13 -5.69 1.60
C LEU A 47 -0.62 -5.41 1.53
N LEU A 48 0.09 -5.72 2.61
CA LEU A 48 1.55 -5.73 2.62
C LEU A 48 2.07 -6.94 1.85
N MET A 49 2.93 -6.69 0.87
CA MET A 49 3.60 -7.74 0.10
C MET A 49 4.87 -8.20 0.82
N LYS A 50 5.30 -9.44 0.56
CA LYS A 50 6.52 -10.01 1.15
C LYS A 50 7.80 -9.24 0.78
N ASP A 51 7.77 -8.50 -0.33
CA ASP A 51 8.87 -7.65 -0.77
C ASP A 51 8.83 -6.24 -0.14
N GLY A 52 7.91 -5.95 0.78
CA GLY A 52 7.80 -4.66 1.44
C GLY A 52 7.02 -3.60 0.64
N ARG A 53 6.54 -3.92 -0.56
CA ARG A 53 5.62 -3.02 -1.28
C ARG A 53 4.19 -3.18 -0.77
N VAL A 54 3.30 -2.25 -1.14
CA VAL A 54 1.89 -2.31 -0.78
C VAL A 54 1.05 -2.56 -2.03
N PHE A 55 0.32 -3.68 -2.05
CA PHE A 55 -0.68 -3.98 -3.06
C PHE A 55 -1.98 -3.24 -2.71
N SER A 56 -2.54 -2.48 -3.64
CA SER A 56 -3.86 -1.84 -3.50
C SER A 56 -4.71 -2.11 -4.72
N ALA A 57 -5.94 -2.59 -4.53
CA ALA A 57 -6.76 -3.10 -5.62
C ALA A 57 -8.23 -2.92 -5.37
N GLY A 58 -9.03 -3.18 -6.41
CA GLY A 58 -10.47 -3.24 -6.30
C GLY A 58 -11.11 -1.86 -6.20
N GLY A 59 -12.40 -1.88 -5.85
CA GLY A 59 -13.33 -0.76 -5.97
C GLY A 59 -14.55 -1.16 -6.79
N GLY A 60 -15.74 -0.82 -6.32
CA GLY A 60 -17.00 -1.11 -7.02
C GLY A 60 -17.60 -2.46 -6.66
N LEU A 61 -17.63 -3.40 -7.62
CA LEU A 61 -18.39 -4.66 -7.56
C LEU A 61 -19.91 -4.41 -7.50
N CYS A 62 -20.41 -3.61 -8.45
CA CYS A 62 -21.79 -3.09 -8.48
C CYS A 62 -22.56 -3.38 -9.78
N GLY A 63 -22.02 -4.28 -10.63
CA GLY A 63 -22.57 -4.51 -11.97
C GLY A 63 -22.59 -3.22 -12.79
N ASP A 64 -23.59 -3.06 -13.66
CA ASP A 64 -23.67 -1.92 -14.58
C ASP A 64 -24.26 -0.63 -13.95
N THR A 65 -24.53 -0.64 -12.64
CA THR A 65 -25.29 0.42 -11.96
C THR A 65 -24.45 1.60 -11.49
N CYS A 66 -23.12 1.48 -11.52
CA CYS A 66 -22.18 2.42 -10.92
C CYS A 66 -21.22 3.08 -11.92
N GLY A 67 -21.53 2.99 -13.22
CA GLY A 67 -20.67 3.52 -14.28
C GLY A 67 -19.27 2.90 -14.22
N ASP A 68 -18.25 3.74 -14.24
CA ASP A 68 -16.84 3.33 -14.29
C ASP A 68 -16.24 2.95 -12.92
N ALA A 69 -17.05 2.89 -11.86
CA ALA A 69 -16.56 2.63 -10.50
C ALA A 69 -16.17 1.16 -10.23
N ASN A 70 -16.30 0.25 -11.21
CA ASN A 70 -15.79 -1.10 -11.11
C ASN A 70 -14.32 -1.14 -11.52
N HIS A 71 -13.44 -1.42 -10.57
CA HIS A 71 -12.00 -1.42 -10.75
C HIS A 71 -11.43 -2.85 -10.60
N PRO A 72 -11.42 -3.68 -11.67
CA PRO A 72 -10.90 -5.05 -11.64
C PRO A 72 -9.36 -5.13 -11.71
N ASP A 73 -8.69 -4.02 -11.41
CA ASP A 73 -7.26 -3.82 -11.52
C ASP A 73 -6.62 -3.58 -10.14
N TYR A 74 -5.32 -3.34 -10.16
CA TYR A 74 -4.53 -3.07 -8.95
C TYR A 74 -3.36 -2.14 -9.25
N HIS A 75 -2.84 -1.54 -8.20
CA HIS A 75 -1.60 -0.79 -8.19
C HIS A 75 -0.68 -1.32 -7.09
N ILE A 76 0.63 -1.13 -7.31
CA ILE A 76 1.65 -1.42 -6.31
C ILE A 76 2.31 -0.10 -5.93
N LEU A 77 2.19 0.25 -4.66
CA LEU A 77 2.95 1.36 -4.07
C LEU A 77 4.32 0.83 -3.64
N THR A 78 5.38 1.41 -4.21
CA THR A 78 6.77 1.21 -3.77
C THR A 78 7.12 2.33 -2.79
N PRO A 79 7.23 2.05 -1.48
CA PRO A 79 7.49 3.09 -0.48
C PRO A 79 8.91 3.69 -0.61
N PRO A 80 9.13 4.93 -0.15
CA PRO A 80 10.43 5.62 -0.29
C PRO A 80 11.63 4.85 0.28
N TYR A 81 11.45 4.03 1.30
CA TYR A 81 12.54 3.22 1.88
C TYR A 81 13.06 2.11 0.94
N LEU A 82 12.40 1.84 -0.19
CA LEU A 82 12.87 0.93 -1.23
C LEU A 82 13.58 1.65 -2.38
N LEU A 83 13.69 2.98 -2.33
CA LEU A 83 14.21 3.81 -3.41
C LEU A 83 15.45 4.58 -2.96
N ASN A 84 16.40 4.77 -3.88
CA ASN A 84 17.46 5.75 -3.74
C ASN A 84 16.89 7.16 -3.91
N SER A 85 17.69 8.19 -3.58
CA SER A 85 17.28 9.59 -3.73
C SER A 85 16.94 10.00 -5.17
N ASP A 86 17.42 9.25 -6.18
CA ASP A 86 17.12 9.48 -7.60
C ASP A 86 15.87 8.70 -8.09
N GLY A 87 15.19 7.98 -7.21
CA GLY A 87 14.00 7.19 -7.52
C GLY A 87 14.28 5.80 -8.10
N THR A 88 15.54 5.40 -8.25
CA THR A 88 15.90 4.01 -8.62
C THR A 88 15.77 3.07 -7.43
N ASP A 89 15.67 1.75 -7.67
CA ASP A 89 15.59 0.76 -6.60
C ASP A 89 16.84 0.79 -5.71
N ALA A 90 16.64 0.92 -4.40
CA ALA A 90 17.72 0.84 -3.42
C ALA A 90 18.23 -0.60 -3.29
N THR A 91 19.53 -0.75 -3.03
CA THR A 91 20.10 -2.07 -2.69
C THR A 91 19.55 -2.52 -1.34
N ARG A 92 19.07 -3.77 -1.29
CA ARG A 92 18.42 -4.33 -0.10
C ARG A 92 19.34 -5.33 0.61
N PRO A 93 19.32 -5.38 1.95
CA PRO A 93 20.00 -6.45 2.67
C PRO A 93 19.38 -7.80 2.29
N ASN A 94 20.22 -8.83 2.17
CA ASN A 94 19.79 -10.20 1.99
C ASN A 94 19.88 -10.93 3.33
N LEU A 95 18.88 -11.75 3.66
CA LEU A 95 18.95 -12.65 4.81
C LEU A 95 19.30 -14.05 4.30
N MET A 96 20.52 -14.49 4.56
CA MET A 96 21.04 -15.77 4.06
C MET A 96 20.54 -16.95 4.90
N PHE A 97 20.40 -16.73 6.21
CA PHE A 97 19.93 -17.74 7.16
C PHE A 97 19.08 -17.10 8.26
N ALA A 98 17.98 -17.76 8.61
CA ALA A 98 17.12 -17.43 9.74
C ALA A 98 16.39 -18.69 10.23
N THR A 99 16.04 -18.71 11.52
CA THR A 99 15.25 -19.80 12.11
C THR A 99 13.79 -19.70 11.66
N GLN A 100 13.22 -20.76 11.09
CA GLN A 100 11.86 -20.70 10.51
C GLN A 100 10.73 -20.79 11.55
N ARG A 101 11.04 -21.27 12.76
CA ARG A 101 10.07 -21.42 13.86
C ARG A 101 10.77 -21.12 15.16
N ILE A 102 10.24 -20.18 15.91
CA ILE A 102 10.78 -19.76 17.18
C ILE A 102 9.65 -19.64 18.21
N GLY A 103 9.94 -20.02 19.45
CA GLY A 103 9.01 -19.88 20.56
C GLY A 103 8.86 -18.43 21.00
N VAL A 104 7.79 -18.15 21.76
CA VAL A 104 7.65 -16.85 22.43
C VAL A 104 8.82 -16.68 23.39
N ALA A 105 9.50 -15.52 23.33
CA ALA A 105 10.67 -15.15 24.13
C ALA A 105 11.97 -15.92 23.84
N GLU A 106 12.07 -16.66 22.73
CA GLU A 106 13.34 -17.18 22.22
C GLU A 106 14.02 -16.17 21.28
N SER A 107 15.35 -16.27 21.11
CA SER A 107 16.15 -15.41 20.23
C SER A 107 16.45 -16.06 18.88
N ASP A 108 16.24 -15.34 17.77
CA ASP A 108 16.71 -15.77 16.45
C ASP A 108 18.10 -15.18 16.17
N VAL A 109 18.90 -15.89 15.39
CA VAL A 109 20.20 -15.42 14.91
C VAL A 109 20.16 -15.37 13.40
N CYS A 110 20.05 -14.15 12.86
CA CYS A 110 20.02 -13.89 11.43
C CYS A 110 21.41 -13.52 10.92
N TYR A 111 21.78 -14.05 9.75
CA TYR A 111 23.02 -13.68 9.05
C TYR A 111 22.69 -13.04 7.71
N THR A 112 23.38 -11.93 7.41
CA THR A 112 23.30 -11.19 6.14
C THR A 112 24.44 -11.52 5.22
#